data_AF-A0A8T5MY17-F1
#
_entry.id   AF-A0A8T5MY17-F1
#
_cell.length_a   1.000
_cell.length_b   1.000
_cell.length_c   1.000
_cell.angle_alpha   90.00
_cell.angle_beta   90.00
_cell.angle_gamma   90.00
#
_symmetry.space_group_name_H-M   'P 1'
#
loop_
_entity.id
_entity.type
_entity.pdbx_description
1 polymer ?
#
loop_
_entity_poly.entity_id
_entity_poly.type
_entity_poly.pdbx_seq_one_letter_code
_entity_poly.pdbx_strand_id
1 'polypeptide(L)'
;MRVEDVLDKISETVKAIVPKTVEITNIEFEGPLLVIYTKQIEEFAENSDIVRNLAQTLRKRIAIRPDPSILMDLDKAKKEIEKIIPEEAGLTDVFFDVDTGEVTIEAMAPGLAIGKYGVILNDIKKRIGWAPKVVRTPPIPSKTVKDIRKYMRSKILVKERKTLLRKIGRKIHREIGESENWVRITALGGFREVGRSASLLTTRNSKILIDCGVNVGSENFPYINAPEVLPIESIDAVVITHAHLDHCGLVPMLYKYGYDGPIYCTLPTRDLMSLLQLDYIKVASSEGRKTVYESSSIREAVKHCIPLRYGDTTDISPDVRLTLHNAGHILGSSIAHFHIGDGL
;
A
#
# COMPACT_ATOMS: atom_id res chain seq x y z
N MET A 1 1.56 19.31 -18.39
CA MET A 1 1.95 18.25 -19.35
C MET A 1 1.10 17.01 -19.10
N ARG A 2 0.82 16.13 -20.07
CA ARG A 2 0.09 14.88 -19.79
C ARG A 2 1.01 13.92 -19.02
N VAL A 3 0.46 13.03 -18.21
CA VAL A 3 1.28 12.08 -17.41
C VAL A 3 2.08 11.14 -18.32
N GLU A 4 1.56 10.86 -19.52
CA GLU A 4 2.25 10.13 -20.58
C GLU A 4 3.58 10.81 -20.97
N ASP A 5 3.57 12.12 -21.20
CA ASP A 5 4.78 12.86 -21.57
C ASP A 5 5.84 12.84 -20.44
N VAL A 6 5.39 12.79 -19.18
CA VAL A 6 6.27 12.65 -18.01
C VAL A 6 6.91 11.26 -17.98
N LEU A 7 6.14 10.21 -18.27
CA LEU A 7 6.64 8.84 -18.38
C LEU A 7 7.62 8.69 -19.54
N ASP A 8 7.38 9.35 -20.67
CA ASP A 8 8.29 9.32 -21.83
C ASP A 8 9.65 9.94 -21.49
N LYS A 9 9.67 11.12 -20.86
CA LYS A 9 10.90 11.75 -20.36
C LYS A 9 11.65 10.89 -19.36
N ILE A 10 10.91 10.25 -18.44
CA ILE A 10 11.49 9.31 -17.48
C ILE A 10 12.09 8.10 -18.21
N SER A 11 11.39 7.56 -19.20
CA SER A 11 11.85 6.41 -20.00
C SER A 11 13.16 6.70 -20.72
N GLU A 12 13.30 7.88 -21.32
CA GLU A 12 14.56 8.34 -21.93
C GLU A 12 15.69 8.43 -20.90
N THR A 13 15.41 9.03 -19.75
CA THR A 13 16.39 9.17 -18.66
C THR A 13 16.84 7.81 -18.12
N VAL A 14 15.89 6.89 -17.93
CA VAL A 14 16.18 5.53 -17.47
C VAL A 14 17.05 4.78 -18.49
N LYS A 15 16.73 4.86 -19.79
CA LYS A 15 17.53 4.23 -20.86
C LYS A 15 18.94 4.81 -21.00
N ALA A 16 19.15 6.06 -20.58
CA ALA A 16 20.47 6.68 -20.59
C ALA A 16 21.37 6.19 -19.42
N ILE A 17 20.77 5.87 -18.27
CA ILE A 17 21.49 5.45 -17.06
C ILE A 17 21.68 3.93 -17.01
N VAL A 18 20.68 3.16 -17.43
CA VAL A 18 20.71 1.69 -17.39
C VAL A 18 21.61 1.14 -18.50
N PRO A 19 22.53 0.20 -18.21
CA PRO A 19 23.38 -0.41 -19.23
C PRO A 19 22.57 -1.03 -20.38
N LYS A 20 23.08 -0.93 -21.61
CA LYS A 20 22.43 -1.50 -22.81
C LYS A 20 22.27 -3.02 -22.78
N THR A 21 22.94 -3.71 -21.86
CA THR A 21 22.82 -5.16 -21.62
C THR A 21 21.51 -5.54 -20.92
N VAL A 22 20.85 -4.57 -20.25
CA VAL A 22 19.62 -4.79 -19.49
C VAL A 22 18.42 -4.39 -20.32
N GLU A 23 17.52 -5.34 -20.57
CA GLU A 23 16.26 -5.06 -21.26
C GLU A 23 15.22 -4.52 -20.27
N ILE A 24 14.73 -3.30 -20.52
CA ILE A 24 13.62 -2.71 -19.79
C ILE A 24 12.36 -2.92 -20.60
N THR A 25 11.41 -3.66 -20.04
CA THR A 25 10.18 -4.05 -20.74
C THR A 25 9.08 -3.01 -20.60
N ASN A 26 8.96 -2.40 -19.41
CA ASN A 26 7.97 -1.36 -19.15
C ASN A 26 8.37 -0.44 -17.99
N ILE A 27 7.87 0.79 -17.98
CA ILE A 27 8.05 1.77 -16.91
C ILE A 27 6.68 2.39 -16.61
N GLU A 28 6.23 2.27 -15.36
CA GLU A 28 4.90 2.71 -14.95
C GLU A 28 4.94 3.34 -13.56
N PHE A 29 4.04 4.28 -13.29
CA PHE A 29 3.74 4.67 -11.92
C PHE A 29 2.74 3.67 -11.32
N GLU A 30 3.08 3.05 -10.20
CA GLU A 30 2.17 2.17 -9.47
C GLU A 30 2.12 2.59 -7.99
N GLY A 31 1.02 3.26 -7.63
CA GLY A 31 0.90 3.95 -6.35
C GLY A 31 1.98 5.02 -6.20
N PRO A 32 2.67 5.10 -5.06
CA PRO A 32 3.71 6.11 -4.84
C PRO A 32 5.06 5.77 -5.50
N LEU A 33 5.17 4.66 -6.24
CA LEU A 33 6.43 4.17 -6.78
C LEU A 33 6.50 4.36 -8.30
N LEU A 34 7.70 4.68 -8.79
CA LEU A 34 8.09 4.46 -10.18
C LEU A 34 8.59 3.02 -10.31
N VAL A 35 7.87 2.20 -11.05
CA VAL A 35 8.17 0.78 -11.24
C VAL A 35 8.83 0.58 -12.59
N ILE A 36 10.00 -0.06 -12.58
CA ILE A 36 10.76 -0.44 -13.78
C ILE A 36 10.70 -1.96 -13.88
N TYR A 37 10.12 -2.46 -14.97
CA TYR A 37 10.04 -3.88 -15.27
C TYR A 37 11.21 -4.32 -16.14
N THR A 38 11.79 -5.47 -15.81
CA THR A 38 12.93 -6.05 -16.54
C THR A 38 12.88 -7.58 -16.50
N LYS A 39 13.49 -8.22 -17.51
CA LYS A 39 13.72 -9.67 -17.50
C LYS A 39 15.03 -10.05 -16.80
N GLN A 40 15.96 -9.10 -16.63
CA GLN A 40 17.30 -9.31 -16.06
C GLN A 40 17.40 -8.63 -14.68
N ILE A 41 16.67 -9.15 -13.69
CA ILE A 41 16.63 -8.54 -12.36
C ILE A 41 17.96 -8.73 -11.60
N GLU A 42 18.75 -9.74 -11.96
CA GLU A 42 20.05 -10.05 -11.37
C GLU A 42 21.04 -8.88 -11.55
N GLU A 43 21.05 -8.25 -12.71
CA GLU A 43 21.93 -7.11 -13.03
C GLU A 43 21.70 -5.91 -12.09
N PHE A 44 20.45 -5.68 -11.69
CA PHE A 44 20.11 -4.65 -10.70
C PHE A 44 20.45 -5.05 -9.26
N ALA A 45 20.51 -6.35 -8.97
CA ALA A 45 20.89 -6.86 -7.65
C ALA A 45 22.41 -6.82 -7.45
N GLU A 46 23.18 -7.05 -8.51
CA GLU A 46 24.65 -7.00 -8.50
C GLU A 46 25.18 -5.55 -8.48
N ASN A 47 24.44 -4.61 -9.08
CA ASN A 47 24.85 -3.21 -9.18
C ASN A 47 23.86 -2.25 -8.49
N SER A 48 24.04 -2.08 -7.18
CA SER A 48 23.20 -1.20 -6.35
C SER A 48 23.31 0.29 -6.70
N ASP A 49 24.38 0.70 -7.40
CA ASP A 49 24.58 2.09 -7.82
C ASP A 49 23.58 2.52 -8.90
N ILE A 50 23.11 1.61 -9.75
CA ILE A 50 22.13 1.93 -10.80
C ILE A 50 20.84 2.48 -10.18
N VAL A 51 20.27 1.75 -9.22
CA VAL A 51 19.01 2.15 -8.56
C VAL A 51 19.21 3.44 -7.78
N ARG A 52 20.36 3.61 -7.12
CA ARG A 52 20.69 4.85 -6.39
C ARG A 52 20.77 6.04 -7.32
N ASN A 53 21.49 5.92 -8.44
CA ASN A 53 21.66 6.99 -9.42
C ASN A 53 20.33 7.37 -10.08
N LEU A 54 19.51 6.38 -10.42
CA LEU A 54 18.15 6.61 -10.94
C LEU A 54 17.29 7.37 -9.93
N ALA A 55 17.28 6.94 -8.66
CA ALA A 55 16.48 7.58 -7.61
C ALA A 55 16.91 9.03 -7.33
N GLN A 56 18.23 9.29 -7.33
CA GLN A 56 18.78 10.64 -7.14
C GLN A 56 18.45 11.57 -8.33
N THR A 57 18.59 11.07 -9.55
CA THR A 57 18.35 11.84 -10.78
C THR A 57 16.87 12.18 -10.94
N LEU A 58 16.00 11.20 -10.72
CA LEU A 58 14.55 11.37 -10.90
C LEU A 58 13.87 11.97 -9.67
N ARG A 59 14.54 12.02 -8.51
CA ARG A 59 14.00 12.43 -7.20
C ARG A 59 12.69 11.71 -6.87
N LYS A 60 12.63 10.42 -7.19
CA LYS A 60 11.46 9.55 -7.02
C LYS A 60 11.88 8.23 -6.40
N ARG A 61 10.94 7.59 -5.71
CA ARG A 61 11.14 6.25 -5.18
C ARG A 61 10.96 5.22 -6.29
N ILE A 62 11.99 4.41 -6.51
CA ILE A 62 12.05 3.45 -7.62
C ILE A 62 11.97 2.03 -7.08
N ALA A 63 11.18 1.20 -7.75
CA ALA A 63 11.14 -0.24 -7.52
C ALA A 63 11.46 -0.96 -8.83
N ILE A 64 12.43 -1.87 -8.78
CA ILE A 64 12.71 -2.78 -9.89
C ILE A 64 11.89 -4.04 -9.68
N ARG A 65 11.14 -4.47 -10.70
CA ARG A 65 10.30 -5.66 -10.64
C ARG A 65 10.59 -6.61 -11.80
N PRO A 66 10.45 -7.93 -11.58
CA PRO A 66 10.54 -8.90 -12.65
C PRO A 66 9.37 -8.70 -13.63
N ASP A 67 9.63 -8.86 -14.92
CA ASP A 67 8.57 -8.83 -15.92
C ASP A 67 7.52 -9.93 -15.62
N PRO A 68 6.21 -9.64 -15.70
CA PRO A 68 5.18 -10.66 -15.50
C PRO A 68 5.32 -11.91 -16.39
N SER A 69 5.98 -11.80 -17.56
CA SER A 69 6.22 -12.94 -18.46
C SER A 69 7.21 -13.97 -17.91
N ILE A 70 8.11 -13.56 -17.00
CA ILE A 70 9.10 -14.46 -16.39
C ILE A 70 8.61 -15.05 -15.06
N LEU A 71 7.49 -14.54 -14.52
CA LEU A 71 6.89 -15.05 -13.30
C LEU A 71 6.11 -16.32 -13.58
N MET A 72 6.46 -17.40 -12.88
CA MET A 72 5.70 -18.64 -12.94
C MET A 72 4.29 -18.43 -12.38
N ASP A 73 3.30 -19.11 -12.97
CA ASP A 73 1.92 -19.15 -12.46
C ASP A 73 1.87 -19.55 -10.98
N LEU A 74 0.97 -18.93 -10.21
CA LEU A 74 0.92 -19.03 -8.74
C LEU A 74 0.78 -20.48 -8.25
N ASP A 75 -0.04 -21.29 -8.91
CA ASP A 75 -0.30 -22.67 -8.48
C ASP A 75 0.90 -23.58 -8.80
N LYS A 76 1.59 -23.31 -9.91
CA LYS A 76 2.83 -24.01 -10.28
C LYS A 76 4.00 -23.59 -9.39
N ALA A 77 4.16 -22.29 -9.17
CA ALA A 77 5.21 -21.72 -8.33
C ALA A 77 5.12 -22.26 -6.90
N LYS A 78 3.90 -22.36 -6.36
CA LYS A 78 3.67 -22.97 -5.04
C LYS A 78 4.17 -24.41 -4.96
N LYS A 79 3.82 -25.24 -5.96
CA LYS A 79 4.27 -26.64 -6.01
C LYS A 79 5.78 -26.77 -6.16
N GLU A 80 6.43 -25.88 -6.90
CA GLU A 80 7.89 -25.88 -7.02
C GLU A 80 8.56 -25.49 -5.69
N ILE A 81 8.03 -24.49 -4.97
CA ILE A 81 8.51 -24.14 -3.63
C ILE A 81 8.39 -25.32 -2.67
N GLU A 82 7.25 -26.03 -2.67
CA GLU A 82 7.02 -27.22 -1.84
C GLU A 82 8.01 -28.35 -2.12
N LYS A 83 8.54 -28.47 -3.35
CA LYS A 83 9.56 -29.47 -3.71
C LYS A 83 10.97 -29.07 -3.31
N ILE A 84 11.28 -27.77 -3.36
CA ILE A 84 12.64 -27.25 -3.14
C ILE A 84 12.94 -27.10 -1.64
N ILE A 85 11.94 -26.72 -0.85
CA ILE A 85 12.12 -26.50 0.58
C ILE A 85 12.20 -27.86 1.30
N PRO A 86 13.24 -28.10 2.13
CA PRO A 86 13.36 -29.33 2.90
C PRO A 86 12.19 -29.51 3.87
N GLU A 87 11.70 -30.74 4.05
CA GLU A 87 10.59 -31.04 4.97
C GLU A 87 10.92 -30.61 6.41
N GLU A 88 12.20 -30.70 6.80
CA GLU A 88 12.70 -30.31 8.13
C GLU A 88 12.57 -28.79 8.38
N ALA A 89 12.46 -27.99 7.32
CA ALA A 89 12.19 -26.56 7.46
C ALA A 89 10.78 -26.30 8.01
N GLY A 90 9.87 -27.27 7.88
CA GLY A 90 8.48 -27.18 8.34
C GLY A 90 7.73 -26.07 7.62
N LEU A 91 7.56 -26.18 6.30
CA LEU A 91 6.79 -25.24 5.51
C LEU A 91 5.32 -25.22 5.96
N THR A 92 4.78 -24.03 6.24
CA THR A 92 3.42 -23.87 6.77
C THR A 92 2.49 -23.10 5.83
N ASP A 93 2.97 -22.04 5.18
CA ASP A 93 2.21 -21.30 4.19
C ASP A 93 3.13 -20.62 3.16
N VAL A 94 2.56 -20.31 1.99
CA VAL A 94 3.24 -19.58 0.91
C VAL A 94 2.31 -18.48 0.41
N PHE A 95 2.80 -17.25 0.41
CA PHE A 95 2.08 -16.05 0.03
C PHE A 95 2.75 -15.26 -1.09
N PHE A 96 2.07 -15.14 -2.22
CA PHE A 96 2.51 -14.31 -3.33
C PHE A 96 1.93 -12.90 -3.20
N ASP A 97 2.83 -11.92 -3.19
CA ASP A 97 2.52 -10.51 -3.35
C ASP A 97 2.67 -10.16 -4.84
N VAL A 98 1.54 -10.20 -5.54
CA VAL A 98 1.46 -9.93 -6.98
C VAL A 98 1.79 -8.48 -7.34
N ASP A 99 1.64 -7.55 -6.40
CA ASP A 99 1.94 -6.15 -6.64
C ASP A 99 3.45 -6.00 -6.76
N THR A 100 4.21 -6.66 -5.88
CA THR A 100 5.68 -6.53 -5.81
C THR A 100 6.45 -7.58 -6.60
N GLY A 101 5.82 -8.71 -6.96
CA GLY A 101 6.53 -9.86 -7.53
C GLY A 101 7.29 -10.66 -6.47
N GLU A 102 6.91 -10.53 -5.20
CA GLU A 102 7.53 -11.22 -4.06
C GLU A 102 6.71 -12.46 -3.64
N VAL A 103 7.39 -13.44 -3.06
CA VAL A 103 6.76 -14.58 -2.40
C VAL A 103 7.25 -14.69 -0.96
N THR A 104 6.35 -14.51 0.00
CA THR A 104 6.58 -14.78 1.42
C THR A 104 6.38 -16.27 1.70
N ILE A 105 7.38 -16.90 2.31
CA ILE A 105 7.40 -18.32 2.64
C ILE A 105 7.42 -18.42 4.17
N GLU A 106 6.38 -19.00 4.77
CA GLU A 106 6.28 -19.18 6.23
C GLU A 106 6.77 -20.57 6.62
N ALA A 107 7.88 -20.63 7.37
CA ALA A 107 8.49 -21.88 7.80
C ALA A 107 8.79 -21.90 9.31
N MET A 108 8.69 -23.07 9.95
CA MET A 108 8.98 -23.25 11.37
C MET A 108 10.47 -22.99 11.68
N ALA A 109 11.34 -23.44 10.76
CA ALA A 109 12.79 -23.23 10.80
C ALA A 109 13.26 -22.41 9.57
N PRO A 110 13.18 -21.06 9.61
CA PRO A 110 13.56 -20.20 8.49
C PRO A 110 14.98 -20.43 7.97
N GLY A 111 15.94 -20.73 8.85
CA GLY A 111 17.33 -20.96 8.44
C GLY A 111 17.50 -22.13 7.48
N LEU A 112 16.68 -23.19 7.65
CA LEU A 112 16.69 -24.35 6.75
C LEU A 112 16.00 -24.04 5.42
N ALA A 113 14.94 -23.23 5.42
CA ALA A 113 14.27 -22.78 4.20
C ALA A 113 15.12 -21.77 3.39
N ILE A 114 16.00 -21.00 4.05
CA ILE A 114 16.95 -20.10 3.37
C ILE A 114 18.12 -20.88 2.76
N GLY A 115 18.57 -21.91 3.46
CA GLY A 115 19.76 -22.68 3.12
C GLY A 115 21.06 -21.95 3.48
N LYS A 116 22.18 -22.70 3.50
CA LYS A 116 23.51 -22.10 3.73
C LYS A 116 23.79 -21.04 2.67
N TYR A 117 24.15 -19.83 3.09
CA TYR A 117 24.41 -18.69 2.19
C TYR A 117 23.26 -18.34 1.22
N GLY A 118 22.02 -18.70 1.53
CA GLY A 118 20.86 -18.36 0.70
C GLY A 118 20.73 -19.19 -0.58
N VAL A 119 21.43 -20.33 -0.69
CA VAL A 119 21.41 -21.19 -1.89
C VAL A 119 20.00 -21.61 -2.28
N ILE A 120 19.14 -21.93 -1.30
CA ILE A 120 17.76 -22.35 -1.58
C ILE A 120 16.92 -21.18 -2.09
N LEU A 121 17.08 -19.98 -1.50
CA LEU A 121 16.38 -18.80 -2.02
C LEU A 121 16.80 -18.44 -3.44
N ASN A 122 18.09 -18.57 -3.74
CA ASN A 122 18.58 -18.32 -5.09
C ASN A 122 18.07 -19.37 -6.09
N ASP A 123 17.95 -20.64 -5.70
CA ASP A 123 17.35 -21.69 -6.55
C ASP A 123 15.86 -21.43 -6.77
N ILE A 124 15.10 -21.10 -5.72
CA ILE A 124 13.68 -20.71 -5.84
C ILE A 124 13.57 -19.53 -6.81
N LYS A 125 14.30 -18.43 -6.57
CA LYS A 125 14.26 -17.24 -7.42
C LYS A 125 14.54 -17.58 -8.89
N LYS A 126 15.56 -18.38 -9.18
CA LYS A 126 15.93 -18.79 -10.55
C LYS A 126 14.85 -19.64 -11.21
N ARG A 127 14.19 -20.54 -10.48
CA ARG A 127 13.19 -21.46 -11.04
C ARG A 127 11.83 -20.82 -11.26
N ILE A 128 11.38 -19.95 -10.34
CA ILE A 128 10.01 -19.42 -10.37
C ILE A 128 9.94 -17.94 -10.75
N GLY A 129 11.05 -17.20 -10.74
CA GLY A 129 11.13 -15.77 -11.05
C GLY A 129 10.66 -14.83 -9.94
N TRP A 130 9.89 -15.32 -8.97
CA TRP A 130 9.43 -14.56 -7.81
C TRP A 130 10.57 -14.31 -6.82
N ALA A 131 10.60 -13.13 -6.20
CA ALA A 131 11.58 -12.77 -5.17
C ALA A 131 11.18 -13.40 -3.82
N PRO A 132 11.90 -14.41 -3.31
CA PRO A 132 11.46 -15.12 -2.12
C PRO A 132 11.89 -14.41 -0.84
N LYS A 133 10.99 -14.38 0.14
CA LYS A 133 11.20 -13.86 1.48
C LYS A 133 10.75 -14.88 2.51
N VAL A 134 11.69 -15.42 3.27
CA VAL A 134 11.36 -16.39 4.32
C VAL A 134 11.02 -15.65 5.60
N VAL A 135 9.92 -16.04 6.23
CA VAL A 135 9.51 -15.58 7.54
C VAL A 135 9.24 -16.78 8.44
N ARG A 136 9.36 -16.58 9.75
CA ARG A 136 9.00 -17.61 10.71
C ARG A 136 7.48 -17.76 10.75
N THR A 137 7.01 -19.01 10.79
CA THR A 137 5.60 -19.29 11.08
C THR A 137 5.16 -18.58 12.36
N PRO A 138 4.09 -17.77 12.31
CA PRO A 138 3.54 -17.16 13.51
C PRO A 138 3.09 -18.24 14.50
N PRO A 139 3.35 -18.09 15.81
CA PRO A 139 2.92 -19.07 16.81
C PRO A 139 1.39 -19.18 16.90
N ILE A 140 0.68 -18.10 16.57
CA ILE A 140 -0.79 -18.05 16.55
C ILE A 140 -1.23 -17.64 15.15
N PRO A 141 -1.98 -18.50 14.42
CA PRO A 141 -2.48 -18.15 13.10
C PRO A 141 -3.61 -17.13 13.21
N SER A 142 -3.55 -16.07 12.39
CA SER A 142 -4.61 -15.07 12.30
C SER A 142 -5.53 -15.35 11.12
N LYS A 143 -6.81 -15.62 11.42
CA LYS A 143 -7.85 -15.79 10.38
C LYS A 143 -8.01 -14.53 9.54
N THR A 144 -8.02 -13.34 10.16
CA THR A 144 -8.14 -12.06 9.44
C THR A 144 -7.03 -11.86 8.42
N VAL A 145 -5.78 -12.11 8.81
CA VAL A 145 -4.64 -11.98 7.91
C VAL A 145 -4.77 -12.97 6.75
N LYS A 146 -5.16 -14.21 7.02
CA LYS A 146 -5.38 -15.23 5.99
C LYS A 146 -6.50 -14.83 5.02
N ASP A 147 -7.61 -14.30 5.52
CA ASP A 147 -8.76 -13.90 4.72
C ASP A 147 -8.44 -12.67 3.85
N ILE A 148 -7.75 -11.65 4.40
CA ILE A 148 -7.25 -10.50 3.63
C ILE A 148 -6.31 -10.98 2.54
N ARG A 149 -5.32 -11.81 2.88
CA ARG A 149 -4.37 -12.36 1.91
C ARG A 149 -5.07 -13.15 0.81
N LYS A 150 -6.07 -13.97 1.14
CA LYS A 150 -6.87 -14.72 0.17
C LYS A 150 -7.66 -13.79 -0.75
N TYR A 151 -8.26 -12.73 -0.21
CA TYR A 151 -8.96 -11.72 -0.99
C TYR A 151 -8.00 -11.03 -1.98
N MET A 152 -6.84 -10.58 -1.49
CA MET A 152 -5.77 -9.93 -2.27
C MET A 152 -5.24 -10.77 -3.44
N ARG A 153 -5.29 -12.10 -3.33
CA ARG A 153 -4.85 -13.04 -4.39
C ARG A 153 -5.93 -13.43 -5.39
N SER A 154 -7.19 -13.03 -5.17
CA SER A 154 -8.26 -13.42 -6.10
C SER A 154 -7.94 -12.89 -7.51
N LYS A 155 -8.02 -13.76 -8.52
CA LYS A 155 -7.59 -13.44 -9.91
C LYS A 155 -8.23 -12.15 -10.46
N ILE A 156 -9.45 -11.85 -10.02
CA ILE A 156 -10.19 -10.64 -10.35
C ILE A 156 -9.49 -9.42 -9.72
N LEU A 157 -9.25 -9.47 -8.42
CA LEU A 157 -8.68 -8.35 -7.68
C LEU A 157 -7.24 -8.02 -8.10
N VAL A 158 -6.43 -9.02 -8.46
CA VAL A 158 -5.06 -8.77 -8.95
C VAL A 158 -5.06 -7.84 -10.16
N LYS A 159 -5.98 -8.05 -11.11
CA LYS A 159 -6.09 -7.20 -12.31
C LYS A 159 -6.64 -5.82 -11.99
N GLU A 160 -7.66 -5.75 -11.13
CA GLU A 160 -8.26 -4.49 -10.69
C GLU A 160 -7.26 -3.63 -9.92
N ARG A 161 -6.52 -4.23 -8.98
CA ARG A 161 -5.56 -3.54 -8.13
C ARG A 161 -4.38 -2.99 -8.92
N LYS A 162 -3.89 -3.70 -9.93
CA LYS A 162 -2.86 -3.15 -10.83
C LYS A 162 -3.34 -1.91 -11.56
N THR A 163 -4.57 -1.94 -12.08
CA THR A 163 -5.20 -0.78 -12.73
C THR A 163 -5.38 0.39 -11.75
N LEU A 164 -5.82 0.09 -10.53
CA LEU A 164 -5.99 1.06 -9.46
C LEU A 164 -4.65 1.72 -9.08
N LEU A 165 -3.60 0.94 -8.83
CA LEU A 165 -2.28 1.48 -8.50
C LEU A 165 -1.75 2.38 -9.61
N ARG A 166 -1.97 2.02 -10.88
CA ARG A 166 -1.62 2.89 -12.01
C ARG A 166 -2.37 4.20 -12.02
N LYS A 167 -3.70 4.16 -11.78
CA LYS A 167 -4.52 5.36 -11.65
C LYS A 167 -4.02 6.27 -10.53
N ILE A 168 -3.75 5.69 -9.35
CA ILE A 168 -3.22 6.41 -8.19
C ILE A 168 -1.84 7.01 -8.51
N GLY A 169 -0.94 6.24 -9.10
CA GLY A 169 0.40 6.70 -9.43
C GLY A 169 0.41 7.86 -10.42
N ARG A 170 -0.44 7.80 -11.45
CA ARG A 170 -0.65 8.91 -12.38
C ARG A 170 -1.22 10.16 -11.69
N LYS A 171 -2.12 10.00 -10.73
CA LYS A 171 -2.68 11.12 -9.94
C LYS A 171 -1.60 11.76 -9.04
N ILE A 172 -0.73 10.97 -8.40
CA ILE A 172 0.35 11.47 -7.54
C ILE A 172 1.39 12.25 -8.35
N HIS A 173 1.72 11.77 -9.55
CA HIS A 173 2.82 12.29 -10.37
C HIS A 173 2.38 13.31 -11.44
N ARG A 174 1.17 13.88 -11.31
CA ARG A 174 0.71 14.98 -12.15
C ARG A 174 1.57 16.23 -11.91
N GLU A 175 1.81 17.00 -12.96
CA GLU A 175 2.43 18.32 -12.80
C GLU A 175 1.49 19.31 -12.11
N ILE A 176 2.07 20.15 -11.27
CA ILE A 176 1.40 21.30 -10.64
C ILE A 176 2.01 22.58 -11.21
N GLY A 177 1.18 23.62 -11.41
CA GLY A 177 1.65 24.90 -11.93
C GLY A 177 2.27 25.78 -10.85
N GLU A 178 3.13 26.71 -11.25
CA GLU A 178 3.67 27.75 -10.36
C GLU A 178 2.54 28.66 -9.88
N SER A 179 2.33 28.72 -8.57
CA SER A 179 1.27 29.54 -7.98
C SER A 179 1.46 29.71 -6.47
N GLU A 180 0.58 30.50 -5.83
CA GLU A 180 0.64 30.71 -4.38
C GLU A 180 0.57 29.42 -3.57
N ASN A 181 1.43 29.35 -2.57
CA ASN A 181 1.50 28.25 -1.62
C ASN A 181 0.75 28.61 -0.33
N TRP A 182 -0.16 27.74 0.09
CA TRP A 182 -0.81 27.82 1.39
C TRP A 182 -1.13 26.42 1.89
N VAL A 183 -1.27 26.31 3.21
CA VAL A 183 -1.65 25.08 3.91
C VAL A 183 -2.73 25.42 4.92
N ARG A 184 -3.78 24.61 4.99
CA ARG A 184 -4.83 24.72 6.00
C ARG A 184 -5.25 23.35 6.53
N ILE A 185 -5.70 23.34 7.78
CA ILE A 185 -6.33 22.18 8.42
C ILE A 185 -7.78 22.53 8.73
N THR A 186 -8.71 21.67 8.33
CA THR A 186 -10.11 21.75 8.71
C THR A 186 -10.43 20.63 9.69
N ALA A 187 -10.95 20.98 10.86
CA ALA A 187 -11.46 20.02 11.85
C ALA A 187 -12.83 19.49 11.40
N LEU A 188 -12.99 18.17 11.27
CA LEU A 188 -14.25 17.53 10.86
C LEU A 188 -14.87 16.68 11.97
N GLY A 189 -14.10 16.30 13.00
CA GLY A 189 -14.56 15.57 14.18
C GLY A 189 -13.39 15.23 15.11
N GLY A 190 -13.65 15.02 16.40
CA GLY A 190 -12.60 14.75 17.40
C GLY A 190 -11.91 15.99 17.97
N PHE A 191 -12.46 17.18 17.74
CA PHE A 191 -11.94 18.44 18.28
C PHE A 191 -12.81 18.91 19.45
N ARG A 192 -12.22 19.04 20.64
CA ARG A 192 -12.93 19.27 21.93
C ARG A 192 -13.90 18.14 22.32
N GLU A 193 -13.66 16.93 21.81
CA GLU A 193 -14.41 15.71 22.11
C GLU A 193 -13.52 14.47 21.90
N VAL A 194 -13.97 13.30 22.36
CA VAL A 194 -13.38 12.00 22.03
C VAL A 194 -14.35 11.24 21.14
N GLY A 195 -13.82 10.58 20.10
CA GLY A 195 -14.64 9.90 19.09
C GLY A 195 -14.63 10.64 17.75
N ARG A 196 -14.96 9.90 16.67
CA ARG A 196 -15.14 10.43 15.30
C ARG A 196 -13.99 11.33 14.81
N SER A 197 -12.74 10.99 15.13
CA SER A 197 -11.57 11.75 14.71
C SER A 197 -11.51 11.85 13.18
N ALA A 198 -11.45 13.08 12.67
CA ALA A 198 -11.24 13.37 11.26
C ALA A 198 -10.72 14.80 11.08
N SER A 199 -9.66 14.96 10.30
CA SER A 199 -9.09 16.25 9.92
C SER A 199 -8.81 16.28 8.43
N LEU A 200 -9.02 17.43 7.77
CA LEU A 200 -8.68 17.60 6.36
C LEU A 200 -7.50 18.54 6.21
N LEU A 201 -6.35 18.02 5.78
CA LEU A 201 -5.21 18.79 5.33
C LEU A 201 -5.45 19.19 3.88
N THR A 202 -5.44 20.50 3.60
CA THR A 202 -5.61 21.02 2.25
C THR A 202 -4.45 21.93 1.88
N THR A 203 -3.89 21.72 0.69
CA THR A 203 -3.03 22.66 -0.02
C THR A 203 -3.80 23.20 -1.22
N ARG A 204 -3.17 24.08 -1.99
CA ARG A 204 -3.72 24.50 -3.28
C ARG A 204 -4.02 23.33 -4.23
N ASN A 205 -3.18 22.30 -4.20
CA ASN A 205 -3.20 21.22 -5.18
C ASN A 205 -3.78 19.91 -4.65
N SER A 206 -3.87 19.75 -3.32
CA SER A 206 -4.11 18.46 -2.70
C SER A 206 -5.06 18.51 -1.50
N LYS A 207 -5.87 17.47 -1.35
CA LYS A 207 -6.76 17.23 -0.19
C LYS A 207 -6.43 15.88 0.46
N ILE A 208 -5.95 15.89 1.69
CA ILE A 208 -5.58 14.69 2.45
C ILE A 208 -6.46 14.58 3.69
N LEU A 209 -7.26 13.52 3.76
CA LEU A 209 -8.08 13.23 4.93
C LEU A 209 -7.26 12.41 5.93
N ILE A 210 -7.15 12.88 7.16
CA ILE A 210 -6.41 12.24 8.25
C ILE A 210 -7.44 11.72 9.24
N ASP A 211 -7.49 10.39 9.36
CA ASP A 211 -8.51 9.63 10.07
C ASP A 211 -9.94 9.90 9.57
N CYS A 212 -10.82 8.93 9.80
CA CYS A 212 -12.26 9.02 9.56
C CYS A 212 -12.96 8.03 10.49
N GLY A 213 -13.15 8.44 11.74
CA GLY A 213 -13.66 7.59 12.80
C GLY A 213 -15.17 7.59 12.96
N VAL A 214 -15.64 6.72 13.86
CA VAL A 214 -16.99 6.77 14.44
C VAL A 214 -16.93 7.19 15.91
N ASN A 215 -18.00 7.77 16.44
CA ASN A 215 -18.13 7.90 17.88
C ASN A 215 -18.87 6.66 18.42
N VAL A 216 -18.13 5.73 19.02
CA VAL A 216 -18.67 4.44 19.47
C VAL A 216 -19.73 4.66 20.53
N GLY A 217 -20.98 4.24 20.24
CA GLY A 217 -22.12 4.41 21.13
C GLY A 217 -23.00 5.63 20.83
N SER A 218 -22.67 6.42 19.79
CA SER A 218 -23.55 7.48 19.28
C SER A 218 -23.70 7.39 17.75
N GLU A 219 -24.71 8.04 17.21
CA GLU A 219 -24.90 8.18 15.75
C GLU A 219 -24.21 9.43 15.18
N ASN A 220 -23.27 10.01 15.94
CA ASN A 220 -22.52 11.18 15.51
C ASN A 220 -21.33 10.77 14.64
N PHE A 221 -21.34 11.22 13.39
CA PHE A 221 -20.25 11.06 12.43
C PHE A 221 -19.43 12.34 12.30
N PRO A 222 -18.22 12.28 11.73
CA PRO A 222 -17.51 13.47 11.27
C PRO A 222 -18.32 14.18 10.17
N TYR A 223 -18.11 15.49 10.02
CA TYR A 223 -18.79 16.34 9.03
C TYR A 223 -18.26 16.11 7.60
N ILE A 224 -18.36 14.88 7.09
CA ILE A 224 -17.91 14.51 5.73
C ILE A 224 -18.73 15.14 4.61
N ASN A 225 -19.87 15.75 4.94
CA ASN A 225 -20.72 16.53 4.04
C ASN A 225 -20.33 18.02 3.99
N ALA A 226 -19.27 18.44 4.69
CA ALA A 226 -18.79 19.81 4.65
C ALA A 226 -18.34 20.20 3.22
N PRO A 227 -18.55 21.45 2.78
CA PRO A 227 -18.16 21.92 1.45
C PRO A 227 -16.68 21.69 1.12
N GLU A 228 -15.80 21.71 2.11
CA GLU A 228 -14.36 21.48 1.95
C GLU A 228 -14.04 20.03 1.54
N VAL A 229 -14.85 19.07 2.01
CA VAL A 229 -14.70 17.64 1.72
C VAL A 229 -15.30 17.29 0.36
N LEU A 230 -16.42 17.94 0.02
CA LEU A 230 -17.14 17.66 -1.22
C LEU A 230 -16.45 18.28 -2.46
N PRO A 231 -16.54 17.62 -3.63
CA PRO A 231 -16.95 16.23 -3.83
C PRO A 231 -15.93 15.25 -3.23
N ILE A 232 -16.35 14.09 -2.70
CA ILE A 232 -15.48 13.14 -1.98
C ILE A 232 -14.36 12.60 -2.89
N GLU A 233 -14.62 12.49 -4.19
CA GLU A 233 -13.69 12.12 -5.25
C GLU A 233 -12.48 13.07 -5.35
N SER A 234 -12.62 14.29 -4.84
CA SER A 234 -11.54 15.29 -4.81
C SER A 234 -10.46 15.00 -3.77
N ILE A 235 -10.72 14.09 -2.82
CA ILE A 235 -9.72 13.67 -1.84
C ILE A 235 -8.60 12.90 -2.57
N ASP A 236 -7.35 13.31 -2.39
CA ASP A 236 -6.18 12.67 -2.99
C ASP A 236 -5.79 11.41 -2.23
N ALA A 237 -5.89 11.44 -0.89
CA ALA A 237 -5.52 10.32 -0.04
C ALA A 237 -6.26 10.35 1.31
N VAL A 238 -6.43 9.16 1.89
CA VAL A 238 -6.84 8.99 3.30
C VAL A 238 -5.66 8.40 4.07
N VAL A 239 -5.29 8.99 5.20
CA VAL A 239 -4.21 8.51 6.08
C VAL A 239 -4.81 8.07 7.40
N ILE A 240 -4.55 6.82 7.80
CA ILE A 240 -5.07 6.25 9.05
C ILE A 240 -3.93 6.08 10.04
N THR A 241 -4.04 6.77 11.17
CA THR A 241 -3.02 6.79 12.22
C THR A 241 -2.93 5.43 12.92
N HIS A 242 -4.07 4.84 13.27
CA HIS A 242 -4.17 3.55 13.92
C HIS A 242 -5.57 2.92 13.78
N ALA A 243 -5.71 1.68 14.25
CA ALA A 243 -6.85 0.83 13.95
C ALA A 243 -8.09 1.01 14.86
N HIS A 244 -8.08 1.91 15.84
CA HIS A 244 -9.29 2.09 16.65
C HIS A 244 -10.44 2.66 15.83
N LEU A 245 -11.67 2.24 16.14
CA LEU A 245 -12.87 2.60 15.39
C LEU A 245 -13.14 4.12 15.40
N ASP A 246 -12.73 4.83 16.43
CA ASP A 246 -12.80 6.28 16.51
C ASP A 246 -11.79 7.03 15.62
N HIS A 247 -10.93 6.29 14.90
CA HIS A 247 -10.01 6.84 13.89
C HIS A 247 -10.23 6.24 12.49
N CYS A 248 -10.73 5.01 12.39
CA CYS A 248 -10.87 4.33 11.09
C CYS A 248 -12.27 3.78 10.81
N GLY A 249 -13.20 3.86 11.75
CA GLY A 249 -14.48 3.18 11.67
C GLY A 249 -15.35 3.62 10.50
N LEU A 250 -15.26 4.89 10.06
CA LEU A 250 -16.12 5.41 9.00
C LEU A 250 -15.46 5.39 7.62
N VAL A 251 -14.19 4.98 7.51
CA VAL A 251 -13.46 4.87 6.24
C VAL A 251 -14.22 4.08 5.15
N PRO A 252 -14.87 2.94 5.42
CA PRO A 252 -15.61 2.20 4.39
C PRO A 252 -16.78 3.02 3.81
N MET A 253 -17.34 3.94 4.59
CA MET A 253 -18.41 4.82 4.16
C MET A 253 -17.96 5.75 3.01
N LEU A 254 -16.69 6.18 3.00
CA LEU A 254 -16.15 7.06 1.96
C LEU A 254 -16.30 6.43 0.56
N TYR A 255 -16.00 5.13 0.44
CA TYR A 255 -16.14 4.38 -0.83
C TYR A 255 -17.60 4.22 -1.25
N LYS A 256 -18.51 4.07 -0.29
CA LYS A 256 -19.97 4.05 -0.56
C LYS A 256 -20.45 5.38 -1.16
N TYR A 257 -19.79 6.50 -0.82
CA TYR A 257 -20.12 7.83 -1.31
C TYR A 257 -19.19 8.34 -2.41
N GLY A 258 -18.46 7.44 -3.10
CA GLY A 258 -17.74 7.78 -4.34
C GLY A 258 -16.22 7.94 -4.20
N TYR A 259 -15.65 7.85 -2.99
CA TYR A 259 -14.19 7.82 -2.86
C TYR A 259 -13.62 6.61 -3.62
N ASP A 260 -12.55 6.84 -4.38
CA ASP A 260 -11.86 5.81 -5.19
C ASP A 260 -10.34 6.01 -5.15
N GLY A 261 -9.85 6.61 -4.05
CA GLY A 261 -8.44 6.92 -3.82
C GLY A 261 -7.77 5.97 -2.82
N PRO A 262 -6.46 6.13 -2.57
CA PRO A 262 -5.69 5.28 -1.67
C PRO A 262 -6.03 5.48 -0.18
N ILE A 263 -5.82 4.44 0.62
CA ILE A 263 -5.62 4.56 2.07
C ILE A 263 -4.17 4.25 2.40
N TYR A 264 -3.50 5.13 3.14
CA TYR A 264 -2.16 4.91 3.69
C TYR A 264 -2.23 4.66 5.19
N CYS A 265 -1.65 3.55 5.63
CA CYS A 265 -1.48 3.19 7.04
C CYS A 265 -0.38 2.15 7.18
N THR A 266 -0.08 1.70 8.40
CA THR A 266 0.85 0.58 8.58
C THR A 266 0.19 -0.75 8.25
N LEU A 267 0.99 -1.77 7.92
CA LEU A 267 0.48 -3.12 7.63
C LEU A 267 -0.37 -3.69 8.79
N PRO A 268 0.05 -3.60 10.07
CA PRO A 268 -0.79 -4.05 11.17
C PRO A 268 -2.08 -3.25 11.32
N THR A 269 -2.05 -1.94 11.07
CA THR A 269 -3.25 -1.09 11.10
C THR A 269 -4.28 -1.53 10.07
N ARG A 270 -3.88 -1.86 8.83
CA ARG A 270 -4.81 -2.42 7.82
C ARG A 270 -5.54 -3.65 8.34
N ASP A 271 -4.80 -4.60 8.92
CA ASP A 271 -5.34 -5.89 9.35
C ASP A 271 -6.28 -5.72 10.54
N LEU A 272 -5.88 -4.93 11.53
CA LEU A 272 -6.71 -4.61 12.71
C LEU A 272 -7.93 -3.78 12.36
N MET A 273 -7.80 -2.77 11.48
CA MET A 273 -8.91 -1.95 10.98
C MET A 273 -9.97 -2.83 10.32
N SER A 274 -9.55 -3.76 9.46
CA SER A 274 -10.48 -4.68 8.79
C SER A 274 -11.21 -5.59 9.77
N LEU A 275 -10.50 -6.11 10.78
CA LEU A 275 -11.08 -6.93 11.85
C LEU A 275 -12.15 -6.14 12.62
N LEU A 276 -11.79 -4.95 13.11
CA LEU A 276 -12.66 -4.15 13.96
C LEU A 276 -13.87 -3.60 13.19
N GLN A 277 -13.70 -3.23 11.91
CA GLN A 277 -14.83 -2.78 11.07
C GLN A 277 -15.82 -3.92 10.78
N LEU A 278 -15.33 -5.15 10.57
CA LEU A 278 -16.20 -6.33 10.40
C LEU A 278 -16.96 -6.68 11.68
N ASP A 279 -16.29 -6.57 12.83
CA ASP A 279 -16.93 -6.77 14.12
C ASP A 279 -17.97 -5.68 14.41
N TYR A 280 -17.67 -4.42 14.11
CA TYR A 280 -18.59 -3.29 14.26
C TYR A 280 -19.92 -3.50 13.54
N ILE A 281 -19.90 -3.92 12.25
CA ILE A 281 -21.14 -4.19 11.51
C ILE A 281 -21.88 -5.41 12.04
N LYS A 282 -21.16 -6.41 12.54
CA LYS A 282 -21.74 -7.63 13.11
C LYS A 282 -22.47 -7.33 14.42
N VAL A 283 -21.83 -6.62 15.34
CA VAL A 283 -22.40 -6.21 16.62
C VAL A 283 -23.63 -5.33 16.39
N ALA A 284 -23.52 -4.31 15.53
CA ALA A 284 -24.66 -3.45 15.19
C ALA A 284 -25.85 -4.25 14.66
N SER A 285 -25.61 -5.21 13.74
CA SER A 285 -26.66 -6.07 13.22
C SER A 285 -27.28 -6.98 14.30
N SER A 286 -26.46 -7.52 15.22
CA SER A 286 -26.96 -8.36 16.33
C SER A 286 -27.81 -7.59 17.34
N GLU A 287 -27.56 -6.28 17.49
CA GLU A 287 -28.34 -5.38 18.34
C GLU A 287 -29.55 -4.75 17.61
N GLY A 288 -29.80 -5.12 16.35
CA GLY A 288 -30.90 -4.56 15.55
C GLY A 288 -30.66 -3.12 15.11
N ARG A 289 -29.43 -2.60 15.23
CA ARG A 289 -29.05 -1.27 14.76
C ARG A 289 -28.69 -1.30 13.27
N LYS A 290 -29.04 -0.23 12.55
CA LYS A 290 -28.71 -0.11 11.13
C LYS A 290 -27.22 0.21 10.95
N THR A 291 -26.55 -0.52 10.07
CA THR A 291 -25.15 -0.24 9.74
C THR A 291 -25.06 0.87 8.70
N VAL A 292 -24.03 1.72 8.83
CA VAL A 292 -23.77 2.82 7.87
C VAL A 292 -23.18 2.33 6.54
N TYR A 293 -22.50 1.18 6.57
CA TYR A 293 -21.90 0.52 5.41
C TYR A 293 -22.01 -1.01 5.55
N GLU A 294 -21.65 -1.72 4.49
CA GLU A 294 -21.70 -3.18 4.41
C GLU A 294 -20.28 -3.76 4.35
N SER A 295 -20.17 -5.08 4.46
CA SER A 295 -18.89 -5.79 4.32
C SER A 295 -18.23 -5.62 2.94
N SER A 296 -19.02 -5.32 1.91
CA SER A 296 -18.54 -4.94 0.57
C SER A 296 -17.68 -3.68 0.60
N SER A 297 -18.10 -2.65 1.34
CA SER A 297 -17.36 -1.40 1.52
C SER A 297 -16.03 -1.61 2.26
N ILE A 298 -15.98 -2.55 3.21
CA ILE A 298 -14.74 -2.90 3.92
C ILE A 298 -13.76 -3.58 2.95
N ARG A 299 -14.24 -4.49 2.10
CA ARG A 299 -13.41 -5.11 1.06
C ARG A 299 -12.85 -4.06 0.09
N GLU A 300 -13.66 -3.07 -0.26
CA GLU A 300 -13.23 -1.95 -1.11
C GLU A 300 -12.13 -1.11 -0.45
N ALA A 301 -12.25 -0.83 0.84
CA ALA A 301 -11.20 -0.15 1.62
C ALA A 301 -9.89 -0.98 1.67
N VAL A 302 -9.99 -2.30 1.85
CA VAL A 302 -8.82 -3.20 1.79
C VAL A 302 -8.16 -3.17 0.40
N LYS A 303 -8.95 -3.19 -0.67
CA LYS A 303 -8.46 -3.08 -2.06
C LYS A 303 -7.67 -1.80 -2.32
N HIS A 304 -8.06 -0.70 -1.68
CA HIS A 304 -7.42 0.61 -1.83
C HIS A 304 -6.30 0.89 -0.83
N CYS A 305 -6.10 0.00 0.14
CA CYS A 305 -5.07 0.18 1.14
C CYS A 305 -3.67 -0.10 0.57
N ILE A 306 -2.77 0.88 0.75
CA ILE A 306 -1.34 0.85 0.43
C ILE A 306 -0.56 0.95 1.76
N PRO A 307 -0.14 -0.19 2.33
CA PRO A 307 0.58 -0.20 3.58
C PRO A 307 1.97 0.44 3.46
N LEU A 308 2.35 1.24 4.45
CA LEU A 308 3.67 1.87 4.55
C LEU A 308 4.44 1.32 5.75
N ARG A 309 5.77 1.28 5.64
CA ARG A 309 6.65 1.00 6.78
C ARG A 309 6.98 2.30 7.50
N TYR A 310 7.35 2.19 8.77
CA TYR A 310 7.85 3.35 9.50
C TYR A 310 9.14 3.88 8.86
N GLY A 311 9.28 5.21 8.84
CA GLY A 311 10.45 5.90 8.28
C GLY A 311 10.51 5.97 6.75
N ASP A 312 9.63 5.25 6.02
CA ASP A 312 9.57 5.33 4.57
C ASP A 312 8.87 6.62 4.13
N THR A 313 9.64 7.60 3.61
CA THR A 313 9.07 8.80 2.99
C THR A 313 8.43 8.46 1.65
N THR A 314 7.16 8.83 1.48
CA THR A 314 6.30 8.38 0.39
C THR A 314 5.54 9.57 -0.20
N ASP A 315 5.66 9.81 -1.50
CA ASP A 315 4.83 10.81 -2.20
C ASP A 315 3.37 10.32 -2.24
N ILE A 316 2.44 11.07 -1.64
CA ILE A 316 1.00 10.72 -1.59
C ILE A 316 0.13 11.66 -2.43
N SER A 317 0.72 12.75 -2.91
CA SER A 317 0.17 13.71 -3.87
C SER A 317 1.35 14.51 -4.49
N PRO A 318 1.13 15.39 -5.47
CA PRO A 318 2.22 16.11 -6.14
C PRO A 318 3.09 16.98 -5.23
N ASP A 319 2.52 17.47 -4.13
CA ASP A 319 3.13 18.44 -3.21
C ASP A 319 3.14 17.96 -1.75
N VAL A 320 2.74 16.72 -1.46
CA VAL A 320 2.73 16.18 -0.09
C VAL A 320 3.42 14.82 -0.03
N ARG A 321 4.43 14.73 0.84
CA ARG A 321 5.11 13.50 1.24
C ARG A 321 4.71 13.08 2.65
N LEU A 322 4.38 11.81 2.82
CA LEU A 322 4.03 11.20 4.09
C LEU A 322 5.19 10.36 4.62
N THR A 323 5.48 10.49 5.91
CA THR A 323 6.31 9.53 6.67
C THR A 323 5.57 9.12 7.92
N LEU A 324 5.43 7.81 8.13
CA LEU A 324 4.84 7.28 9.36
C LEU A 324 5.93 7.00 10.38
N HIS A 325 5.75 7.42 11.63
CA HIS A 325 6.62 7.10 12.76
C HIS A 325 5.86 6.31 13.81
N ASN A 326 6.54 5.49 14.61
CA ASN A 326 5.88 4.73 15.68
C ASN A 326 5.27 5.69 16.73
N ALA A 327 3.98 5.52 17.04
CA ALA A 327 3.30 6.30 18.07
C ALA A 327 3.33 5.64 19.46
N GLY A 328 3.59 4.33 19.55
CA GLY A 328 3.62 3.61 20.83
C GLY A 328 2.26 3.40 21.52
N HIS A 329 1.14 3.61 20.80
CA HIS A 329 -0.22 3.49 21.36
C HIS A 329 -0.78 2.07 21.25
N ILE A 330 -0.89 1.55 20.03
CA ILE A 330 -1.26 0.17 19.72
C ILE A 330 -0.37 -0.41 18.62
N LEU A 331 -0.50 -1.71 18.33
CA LEU A 331 0.23 -2.37 17.24
C LEU A 331 -0.04 -1.66 15.91
N GLY A 332 1.02 -1.14 15.28
CA GLY A 332 0.93 -0.40 14.02
C GLY A 332 0.53 1.07 14.14
N SER A 333 0.32 1.59 15.36
CA SER A 333 -0.03 3.00 15.57
C SER A 333 1.06 3.96 15.11
N SER A 334 0.66 5.02 14.40
CA SER A 334 1.57 5.92 13.71
C SER A 334 1.32 7.39 14.00
N ILE A 335 2.41 8.14 14.15
CA ILE A 335 2.45 9.59 13.98
C ILE A 335 2.66 9.84 12.49
N ALA A 336 1.77 10.62 11.87
CA ALA A 336 1.85 10.98 10.46
C ALA A 336 2.59 12.32 10.31
N HIS A 337 3.79 12.29 9.73
CA HIS A 337 4.56 13.48 9.37
C HIS A 337 4.31 13.81 7.89
N PHE A 338 3.86 15.03 7.62
CA PHE A 338 3.60 15.55 6.28
C PHE A 338 4.64 16.60 5.91
N HIS A 339 5.43 16.35 4.88
CA HIS A 339 6.31 17.34 4.27
C HIS A 339 5.63 17.92 3.04
N ILE A 340 5.47 19.25 3.00
CA ILE A 340 4.66 19.95 2.01
C ILE A 340 5.55 20.86 1.15
N GLY A 341 5.38 20.78 -0.18
CA GLY A 341 6.18 21.49 -1.16
C GLY A 341 7.69 21.19 -1.04
N ASP A 342 8.51 22.22 -1.25
CA ASP A 342 9.97 22.16 -1.08
C ASP A 342 10.42 22.66 0.32
N GLY A 343 9.66 22.30 1.36
CA GLY A 343 9.91 22.73 2.74
C GLY A 343 9.24 24.04 3.12
N LEU A 344 7.95 24.17 2.81
CA LEU A 344 7.09 25.28 3.23
C LEU A 344 6.92 25.39 4.75
#